data_AF-A0A968H3D3-F1
#
_entry.id   AF-A0A968H3D3-F1
#
_cell.length_a   1.000
_cell.length_b   1.000
_cell.length_c   1.000
_cell.angle_alpha   90.00
_cell.angle_beta   90.00
_cell.angle_gamma   90.00
#
_symmetry.space_group_name_H-M   'P 1'
#
loop_
_entity.id
_entity.type
_entity.pdbx_description
1 polymer ?
#
loop_
_entity_poly.entity_id
_entity_poly.type
_entity_poly.pdbx_seq_one_letter_code
_entity_poly.pdbx_strand_id
1 'polypeptide(L)'
;MSSRAQSARRQPIRSGRAKLDMRLRRTVQQLRRALQTLAARICRRRQRRTMPAFRIVVAAHGELASGFVTAARLICGEMDHVRAVGLEPGDSPESFAERLSEACGDPEQPLLILTDLVGGTPHNVAMAVVRRRSSAFLVSGANLAVLVEAATSMDALDADAVERLVAAGRAALCDAASLAASRSS
;
A
#
# COMPACT_ATOMS: atom_id res chain seq x y z
N MET A 1 -2.73 -49.77 -78.58
CA MET A 1 -2.48 -48.34 -78.28
C MET A 1 -3.35 -47.97 -77.09
N SER A 2 -2.72 -47.45 -76.04
CA SER A 2 -3.26 -47.27 -74.68
C SER A 2 -4.25 -46.10 -74.59
N SER A 3 -5.42 -46.36 -73.97
CA SER A 3 -6.31 -45.32 -73.43
C SER A 3 -5.94 -45.08 -71.97
N ARG A 4 -5.46 -43.86 -71.65
CA ARG A 4 -5.16 -43.39 -70.30
C ARG A 4 -6.38 -42.63 -69.75
N ALA A 5 -7.05 -43.21 -68.76
CA ALA A 5 -7.98 -42.49 -67.89
C ALA A 5 -7.19 -41.72 -66.80
N GLN A 6 -7.35 -40.40 -66.75
CA GLN A 6 -6.81 -39.56 -65.68
C GLN A 6 -7.65 -39.70 -64.41
N SER A 7 -7.02 -40.15 -63.32
CA SER A 7 -7.57 -40.11 -61.97
C SER A 7 -7.24 -38.77 -61.31
N ALA A 8 -8.25 -37.93 -61.11
CA ALA A 8 -8.14 -36.66 -60.38
C ALA A 8 -7.98 -36.92 -58.87
N ARG A 9 -6.75 -36.83 -58.36
CA ARG A 9 -6.46 -36.84 -56.91
C ARG A 9 -6.98 -35.54 -56.27
N ARG A 10 -8.03 -35.64 -55.45
CA ARG A 10 -8.47 -34.57 -54.54
C ARG A 10 -7.37 -34.29 -53.50
N GLN A 11 -6.82 -33.07 -53.49
CA GLN A 11 -5.90 -32.62 -52.44
C GLN A 11 -6.65 -32.32 -51.12
N PRO A 12 -6.00 -32.48 -49.93
CA PRO A 12 -6.71 -32.53 -48.67
C PRO A 12 -6.98 -31.14 -48.08
N ILE A 13 -8.27 -30.80 -47.92
CA ILE A 13 -8.80 -29.57 -47.29
C ILE A 13 -8.36 -29.41 -45.80
N ARG A 14 -7.72 -30.45 -45.21
CA ARG A 14 -7.33 -30.49 -43.79
C ARG A 14 -6.19 -29.53 -43.41
N SER A 15 -5.27 -29.18 -44.32
CA SER A 15 -4.09 -28.36 -43.99
C SER A 15 -4.42 -26.87 -43.76
N GLY A 16 -5.46 -26.36 -44.41
CA GLY A 16 -5.93 -24.97 -44.27
C GLY A 16 -6.60 -24.72 -42.91
N ARG A 17 -7.42 -25.66 -42.43
CA ARG A 17 -8.11 -25.57 -41.13
C ARG A 17 -7.13 -25.58 -39.95
N ALA A 18 -6.09 -26.41 -39.99
CA ALA A 18 -5.06 -26.45 -38.94
C ALA A 18 -4.21 -25.17 -38.88
N LYS A 19 -3.85 -24.60 -40.04
CA LYS A 19 -3.15 -23.31 -40.11
C LYS A 19 -4.03 -22.15 -39.64
N LEU A 20 -5.34 -22.19 -39.95
CA LEU A 20 -6.30 -21.20 -39.48
C LEU A 20 -6.49 -21.28 -37.95
N ASP A 21 -6.60 -22.49 -37.40
CA ASP A 21 -6.74 -22.72 -35.94
C ASP A 21 -5.48 -22.27 -35.18
N MET A 22 -4.28 -22.53 -35.73
CA MET A 22 -3.03 -22.06 -35.13
C MET A 22 -2.91 -20.53 -35.16
N ARG A 23 -3.32 -19.88 -36.25
CA ARG A 23 -3.35 -18.41 -36.34
C ARG A 23 -4.36 -17.83 -35.35
N LEU A 24 -5.55 -18.40 -35.26
CA LEU A 24 -6.60 -17.97 -34.33
C LEU A 24 -6.11 -18.09 -32.88
N ARG A 25 -5.48 -19.21 -32.50
CA ARG A 25 -4.91 -19.41 -31.16
C ARG A 25 -3.83 -18.38 -30.83
N ARG A 26 -2.94 -18.07 -31.78
CA ARG A 26 -1.90 -17.03 -31.61
C ARG A 26 -2.51 -15.65 -31.42
N THR A 27 -3.52 -15.29 -32.22
CA THR A 27 -4.22 -14.01 -32.11
C THR A 27 -4.95 -13.88 -30.77
N VAL A 28 -5.65 -14.93 -30.31
CA VAL A 28 -6.31 -14.95 -29.00
C VAL A 28 -5.30 -14.79 -27.86
N GLN A 29 -4.15 -15.46 -27.94
CA GLN A 29 -3.10 -15.34 -26.93
C GLN A 29 -2.45 -13.95 -26.90
N GLN A 30 -2.24 -13.33 -28.07
CA GLN A 30 -1.76 -11.95 -28.19
C GLN A 30 -2.76 -10.95 -27.61
N LEU A 31 -4.05 -11.10 -27.92
CA LEU A 31 -5.12 -10.27 -27.35
C LEU A 31 -5.21 -10.42 -25.83
N ARG A 32 -5.11 -11.64 -25.29
CA ARG A 32 -5.08 -11.86 -23.83
C ARG A 32 -3.91 -11.13 -23.17
N ARG A 33 -2.69 -11.24 -23.74
CA ARG A 33 -1.51 -10.53 -23.22
C ARG A 33 -1.64 -9.01 -23.31
N ALA A 34 -2.20 -8.50 -24.41
CA ALA A 34 -2.45 -7.08 -24.59
C ALA A 34 -3.50 -6.56 -23.58
N LEU A 35 -4.58 -7.30 -23.35
CA LEU A 35 -5.59 -6.99 -22.33
C LEU A 35 -5.02 -7.03 -20.92
N GLN A 36 -4.22 -8.05 -20.56
CA GLN A 36 -3.54 -8.12 -19.26
C GLN A 36 -2.59 -6.93 -19.06
N THR A 37 -1.84 -6.56 -20.09
CA THR A 37 -0.93 -5.41 -20.04
C THR A 37 -1.70 -4.09 -19.91
N LEU A 38 -2.81 -3.94 -20.64
CA LEU A 38 -3.68 -2.76 -20.55
C LEU A 38 -4.35 -2.66 -19.18
N ALA A 39 -4.87 -3.76 -18.64
CA ALA A 39 -5.44 -3.81 -17.29
C ALA A 39 -4.39 -3.42 -16.23
N ALA A 40 -3.17 -3.95 -16.32
CA ALA A 40 -2.08 -3.57 -15.45
C ALA A 40 -1.66 -2.09 -15.62
N ARG A 41 -1.78 -1.52 -16.82
CA ARG A 41 -1.52 -0.08 -17.07
C ARG A 41 -2.66 0.81 -16.55
N ILE A 42 -3.91 0.39 -16.67
CA ILE A 42 -5.08 1.10 -16.12
C ILE A 42 -5.05 1.07 -14.59
N CYS A 43 -4.73 -0.08 -13.98
CA CYS A 43 -4.51 -0.22 -12.55
C CYS A 43 -3.39 0.71 -12.07
N ARG A 44 -2.21 0.66 -12.70
CA ARG A 44 -1.08 1.56 -12.38
C ARG A 44 -1.39 3.05 -12.61
N ARG A 45 -2.20 3.40 -13.62
CA ARG A 45 -2.64 4.78 -13.87
C ARG A 45 -3.69 5.28 -12.87
N ARG A 46 -4.56 4.41 -12.37
CA ARG A 46 -5.49 4.72 -11.27
C ARG A 46 -4.73 4.90 -9.95
N GLN A 47 -3.82 3.97 -9.62
CA GLN A 47 -2.97 4.05 -8.42
C GLN A 47 -2.08 5.29 -8.41
N ARG A 48 -1.49 5.71 -9.55
CA ARG A 48 -0.70 6.96 -9.63
C ARG A 48 -1.50 8.24 -9.40
N ARG A 49 -2.82 8.21 -9.50
CA ARG A 49 -3.70 9.36 -9.20
C ARG A 49 -4.17 9.39 -7.75
N THR A 50 -3.86 8.36 -6.96
CA THR A 50 -4.34 8.16 -5.58
C THR A 50 -3.22 7.68 -4.66
N MET A 51 -1.95 7.96 -4.98
CA MET A 51 -0.87 7.67 -4.06
C MET A 51 -0.76 8.87 -3.11
N PRO A 52 -0.87 8.64 -1.79
CA PRO A 52 -0.70 9.71 -0.82
C PRO A 52 0.73 10.25 -0.91
N ALA A 53 0.88 11.53 -0.56
CA ALA A 53 2.09 12.30 -0.80
C ALA A 53 3.30 11.82 0.02
N PHE A 54 3.08 10.93 1.00
CA PHE A 54 4.10 10.47 1.95
C PHE A 54 3.88 9.01 2.36
N ARG A 55 4.95 8.42 2.89
CA ARG A 55 4.93 7.07 3.47
C ARG A 55 4.58 7.12 4.94
N ILE A 56 3.88 6.11 5.45
CA ILE A 56 3.52 6.01 6.87
C ILE A 56 4.11 4.73 7.46
N VAL A 57 4.78 4.84 8.60
CA VAL A 57 5.27 3.70 9.36
C VAL A 57 4.71 3.77 10.78
N VAL A 58 3.98 2.73 11.20
CA VAL A 58 3.51 2.56 12.57
C VAL A 58 4.51 1.67 13.31
N ALA A 59 5.08 2.18 14.40
CA ALA A 59 6.08 1.50 15.21
C ALA A 59 5.64 1.46 16.67
N ALA A 60 5.44 0.25 17.22
CA ALA A 60 4.86 0.08 18.55
C ALA A 60 5.33 -1.22 19.22
N HIS A 61 5.01 -1.41 20.50
CA HIS A 61 5.33 -2.64 21.22
C HIS A 61 4.44 -3.82 20.76
N GLY A 62 5.06 -4.98 20.56
CA GLY A 62 4.43 -6.22 20.11
C GLY A 62 3.53 -6.01 18.89
N GLU A 63 2.35 -6.63 18.93
CA GLU A 63 1.38 -6.63 17.84
C GLU A 63 0.55 -5.34 17.72
N LEU A 64 0.79 -4.32 18.56
CA LEU A 64 0.01 -3.09 18.52
C LEU A 64 0.11 -2.39 17.15
N ALA A 65 1.31 -2.38 16.55
CA ALA A 65 1.52 -1.75 15.25
C ALA A 65 0.74 -2.45 14.13
N SER A 66 0.79 -3.79 14.07
CA SER A 66 0.07 -4.58 13.06
C SER A 66 -1.43 -4.53 13.29
N GLY A 67 -1.88 -4.53 14.55
CA GLY A 67 -3.28 -4.32 14.94
C GLY A 67 -3.82 -2.97 14.48
N PHE A 68 -3.05 -1.89 14.66
CA PHE A 68 -3.41 -0.55 14.16
C PHE A 68 -3.61 -0.52 12.66
N VAL A 69 -2.65 -1.05 11.89
CA VAL A 69 -2.74 -1.07 10.42
C VAL A 69 -3.91 -1.95 9.96
N THR A 70 -4.15 -3.08 10.65
CA THR A 70 -5.29 -3.96 10.36
C THR A 70 -6.62 -3.24 10.62
N ALA A 71 -6.77 -2.56 11.74
CA ALA A 71 -7.97 -1.80 12.07
C ALA A 71 -8.21 -0.67 11.06
N ALA A 72 -7.16 0.09 10.70
CA ALA A 72 -7.26 1.14 9.70
C ALA A 72 -7.63 0.58 8.31
N ARG A 73 -7.16 -0.61 7.95
CA ARG A 73 -7.50 -1.29 6.68
C ARG A 73 -8.97 -1.66 6.58
N LEU A 74 -9.61 -2.01 7.70
CA LEU A 74 -11.06 -2.25 7.73
C LEU A 74 -11.87 -0.98 7.41
N ILE A 75 -11.32 0.20 7.69
CA ILE A 75 -11.98 1.50 7.48
C ILE A 75 -11.63 2.06 6.10
N CYS A 76 -10.34 2.11 5.77
CA CYS A 76 -9.81 2.82 4.61
C CYS A 76 -9.60 1.91 3.38
N GLY A 77 -9.69 0.59 3.57
CA GLY A 77 -9.31 -0.39 2.55
C GLY A 77 -7.79 -0.59 2.47
N GLU A 78 -7.31 -1.08 1.32
CA GLU A 78 -5.90 -1.33 1.08
C GLU A 78 -5.06 -0.04 1.14
N MET A 79 -3.95 -0.06 1.89
CA MET A 79 -3.06 1.08 2.10
C MET A 79 -1.60 0.67 1.86
N ASP A 80 -1.20 0.58 0.60
CA ASP A 80 0.14 0.12 0.21
C ASP A 80 1.28 1.02 0.71
N HIS A 81 0.98 2.26 1.13
CA HIS A 81 1.92 3.25 1.67
C HIS A 81 2.10 3.17 3.19
N VAL A 82 1.35 2.31 3.88
CA VAL A 82 1.41 2.15 5.34
C VAL A 82 2.16 0.86 5.68
N ARG A 83 3.09 0.92 6.63
CA ARG A 83 3.81 -0.26 7.16
C ARG A 83 3.71 -0.31 8.68
N ALA A 84 3.74 -1.53 9.22
CA ALA A 84 3.79 -1.79 10.66
C ALA A 84 5.14 -2.41 11.03
N VAL A 85 5.70 -1.99 12.16
CA VAL A 85 6.90 -2.58 12.77
C VAL A 85 6.65 -2.76 14.26
N GLY A 86 6.47 -4.01 14.68
CA GLY A 86 6.36 -4.38 16.10
C GLY A 86 7.74 -4.51 16.75
N LEU A 87 7.86 -4.11 18.01
CA LEU A 87 8.99 -4.44 18.87
C LEU A 87 8.65 -5.71 19.65
N GLU A 88 9.33 -6.80 19.34
CA GLU A 88 9.04 -8.12 19.88
C GLU A 88 9.86 -8.40 21.15
N PRO A 89 9.40 -9.34 22.00
CA PRO A 89 10.20 -9.79 23.14
C PRO A 89 11.56 -10.33 22.69
N GLY A 90 12.64 -9.78 23.27
CA GLY A 90 14.01 -10.17 22.96
C GLY A 90 14.67 -9.37 21.83
N ASP A 91 13.96 -8.45 21.17
CA ASP A 91 14.60 -7.50 20.26
C ASP A 91 15.56 -6.58 21.01
N SER A 92 16.71 -6.31 20.39
CA SER A 92 17.58 -5.21 20.80
C SER A 92 17.13 -3.92 20.10
N PRO A 93 17.47 -2.74 20.64
CA PRO A 93 17.22 -1.47 19.95
C PRO A 93 17.81 -1.43 18.53
N GLU A 94 18.96 -2.08 18.32
CA GLU A 94 19.65 -2.16 17.04
C GLU A 94 18.89 -3.04 16.04
N SER A 95 18.47 -4.24 16.44
CA SER A 95 17.69 -5.13 15.55
C SER A 95 16.36 -4.48 15.17
N PHE A 96 15.72 -3.79 16.11
CA PHE A 96 14.51 -3.02 15.83
C PHE A 96 14.78 -1.84 14.89
N ALA A 97 15.90 -1.12 15.07
CA ALA A 97 16.29 0.00 14.20
C ALA A 97 16.53 -0.43 12.75
N GLU A 98 17.12 -1.61 12.52
CA GLU A 98 17.29 -2.16 11.18
C GLU A 98 15.95 -2.39 10.49
N ARG A 99 15.01 -3.08 11.15
CA ARG A 99 13.67 -3.31 10.61
C ARG A 99 12.89 -2.01 10.40
N LEU A 100 13.01 -1.06 11.33
CA LEU A 100 12.37 0.25 11.18
C LEU A 100 12.94 1.00 9.98
N SER A 101 14.27 1.00 9.81
CA SER A 101 14.94 1.64 8.68
C SER A 101 14.51 1.03 7.34
N GLU A 102 14.40 -0.30 7.27
CA GLU A 102 13.89 -0.99 6.08
C GLU A 102 12.44 -0.58 5.78
N ALA A 103 11.59 -0.54 6.81
CA ALA A 103 10.20 -0.12 6.67
C ALA A 103 10.07 1.35 6.22
N CYS A 104 11.00 2.23 6.60
CA CYS A 104 11.02 3.65 6.20
C CYS A 104 11.33 3.87 4.71
N GLY A 105 11.96 2.90 4.04
CA GLY A 105 12.22 2.94 2.60
C GLY A 105 13.09 4.12 2.14
N ASP A 106 12.83 4.60 0.92
CA ASP A 106 13.62 5.65 0.25
C ASP A 106 13.78 6.92 1.12
N PRO A 107 15.01 7.36 1.46
CA PRO A 107 15.28 8.56 2.25
C PRO A 107 14.69 9.87 1.68
N GLU A 108 14.51 9.96 0.37
CA GLU A 108 14.03 11.19 -0.29
C GLU A 108 12.49 11.32 -0.22
N GLN A 109 11.77 10.22 0.05
CA GLN A 109 10.32 10.26 0.19
C GLN A 109 9.92 11.02 1.47
N PRO A 110 8.84 11.80 1.51
CA PRO A 110 8.32 12.30 2.80
C PRO A 110 7.83 11.13 3.68
N LEU A 111 8.12 11.17 4.98
CA LEU A 111 7.89 10.06 5.90
C LEU A 111 7.18 10.52 7.18
N LEU A 112 6.08 9.87 7.51
CA LEU A 112 5.43 10.00 8.82
C LEU A 112 5.64 8.72 9.62
N ILE A 113 6.25 8.83 10.79
CA ILE A 113 6.35 7.73 11.75
C ILE A 113 5.33 7.97 12.86
N LEU A 114 4.53 6.95 13.17
CA LEU A 114 3.56 6.94 14.25
C LEU A 114 4.04 5.97 15.33
N THR A 115 4.12 6.42 16.58
CA THR A 115 4.47 5.54 17.71
C THR A 115 3.44 5.54 18.81
N ASP A 116 3.42 4.45 19.56
CA ASP A 116 2.48 4.20 20.66
C ASP A 116 2.77 5.06 21.91
N LEU A 117 4.02 5.13 22.34
CA LEU A 117 4.39 5.73 23.63
C LEU A 117 5.69 6.53 23.54
N VAL A 118 5.68 7.74 24.09
CA VAL A 118 6.89 8.58 24.22
C VAL A 118 7.88 7.92 25.18
N GLY A 119 9.16 7.91 24.81
CA GLY A 119 10.25 7.36 25.62
C GLY A 119 10.46 5.85 25.53
N GLY A 120 9.54 5.10 24.90
CA GLY A 120 9.75 3.69 24.59
C GLY A 120 10.78 3.46 23.48
N THR A 121 11.28 2.22 23.33
CA THR A 121 12.22 1.87 22.25
C THR A 121 11.71 2.23 20.85
N PRO A 122 10.43 1.99 20.48
CA PRO A 122 9.93 2.39 19.17
C PRO A 122 10.02 3.90 18.94
N HIS A 123 9.70 4.70 19.96
CA HIS A 123 9.82 6.16 19.92
C HIS A 123 11.27 6.63 19.81
N ASN A 124 12.17 6.12 20.66
CA ASN A 124 13.56 6.57 20.70
C ASN A 124 14.28 6.27 19.38
N VAL A 125 14.04 5.09 18.82
CA VAL A 125 14.61 4.68 17.52
C VAL A 125 14.00 5.50 16.38
N ALA A 126 12.69 5.72 16.36
CA ALA A 126 12.04 6.58 15.37
C ALA A 126 12.54 8.03 15.44
N MET A 127 12.77 8.56 16.65
CA MET A 127 13.33 9.90 16.84
C MET A 127 14.72 10.03 16.22
N ALA A 128 15.55 8.97 16.31
CA ALA A 128 16.86 8.95 15.66
C ALA A 128 16.76 9.01 14.13
N VAL A 129 15.73 8.39 13.53
CA VAL A 129 15.44 8.47 12.09
C VAL A 129 15.09 9.91 11.70
N VAL A 130 14.15 10.54 12.42
CA VAL A 130 13.67 11.90 12.13
C VAL A 130 14.80 12.93 12.23
N ARG A 131 15.70 12.77 13.20
CA ARG A 131 16.89 13.65 13.32
C ARG A 131 17.85 13.56 12.14
N ARG A 132 17.82 12.47 11.37
CA ARG A 132 18.70 12.23 10.21
C ARG A 132 18.02 12.51 8.87
N ARG A 133 16.71 12.67 8.86
CA ARG A 133 15.88 12.81 7.65
C ARG A 133 14.96 14.01 7.80
N SER A 134 15.30 15.14 7.17
CA SER A 134 14.57 16.40 7.28
C SER A 134 13.13 16.34 6.75
N SER A 135 12.82 15.39 5.85
CA SER A 135 11.49 15.13 5.31
C SER A 135 10.66 14.15 6.15
N ALA A 136 11.15 13.76 7.34
CA ALA A 136 10.47 12.86 8.25
C ALA A 136 9.87 13.60 9.45
N PHE A 137 8.68 13.16 9.86
CA PHE A 137 7.98 13.63 11.05
C PHE A 137 7.60 12.45 11.94
N LEU A 138 7.49 12.71 13.24
CA LEU A 138 7.11 11.71 14.24
C LEU A 138 5.94 12.22 15.07
N VAL A 139 4.87 11.41 15.13
CA VAL A 139 3.75 11.60 16.06
C VAL A 139 3.73 10.43 17.01
N SER A 140 3.79 10.70 18.31
CA SER A 140 3.77 9.69 19.36
C SER A 140 2.47 9.77 20.16
N GLY A 141 2.09 8.66 20.81
CA GLY A 141 0.74 8.56 21.38
C GLY A 141 -0.32 8.42 20.31
N ALA A 142 0.05 7.88 19.14
CA ALA A 142 -0.86 7.75 18.01
C ALA A 142 -2.03 6.84 18.38
N ASN A 143 -3.23 7.20 17.92
CA ASN A 143 -4.43 6.38 18.00
C ASN A 143 -4.97 6.12 16.59
N LEU A 144 -6.05 5.34 16.50
CA LEU A 144 -6.63 4.98 15.20
C LEU A 144 -7.09 6.20 14.39
N ALA A 145 -7.57 7.27 15.04
CA ALA A 145 -7.98 8.50 14.36
C ALA A 145 -6.80 9.18 13.66
N VAL A 146 -5.63 9.27 14.32
CA VAL A 146 -4.40 9.80 13.71
C VAL A 146 -4.01 9.01 12.46
N LEU A 147 -4.04 7.67 12.55
CA LEU A 147 -3.66 6.82 11.41
C LEU A 147 -4.65 6.94 10.25
N VAL A 148 -5.96 6.97 10.52
CA VAL A 148 -6.99 7.13 9.48
C VAL A 148 -6.88 8.48 8.79
N GLU A 149 -6.72 9.56 9.55
CA GLU A 149 -6.54 10.92 9.02
C GLU A 149 -5.27 10.99 8.14
N ALA A 150 -4.15 10.46 8.64
CA ALA A 150 -2.90 10.43 7.87
C ALA A 150 -3.01 9.58 6.60
N ALA A 151 -3.62 8.40 6.68
CA ALA A 151 -3.69 7.45 5.57
C ALA A 151 -4.61 7.91 4.44
N THR A 152 -5.59 8.77 4.76
CA THR A 152 -6.55 9.34 3.79
C THR A 152 -6.16 10.73 3.29
N SER A 153 -5.13 11.34 3.89
CA SER A 153 -4.61 12.64 3.46
C SER A 153 -3.98 12.59 2.07
N MET A 154 -4.34 13.57 1.26
CA MET A 154 -3.77 13.82 -0.07
C MET A 154 -2.80 15.02 -0.08
N ASP A 155 -2.69 15.72 1.05
CA ASP A 155 -1.84 16.90 1.20
C ASP A 155 -0.37 16.50 1.38
N ALA A 156 0.52 17.46 1.14
CA ALA A 156 1.93 17.31 1.47
C ALA A 156 2.12 17.12 2.99
N LEU A 157 3.18 16.39 3.36
CA LEU A 157 3.56 16.26 4.76
C LEU A 157 4.45 17.43 5.18
N ASP A 158 3.88 18.31 6.00
CA ASP A 158 4.55 19.46 6.60
C ASP A 158 4.17 19.64 8.08
N ALA A 159 4.67 20.70 8.71
CA ALA A 159 4.41 20.97 10.12
C ALA A 159 2.90 21.17 10.42
N ASP A 160 2.18 21.83 9.51
CA ASP A 160 0.75 22.08 9.66
C ASP A 160 -0.04 20.77 9.56
N ALA A 161 0.36 19.87 8.66
CA ALA A 161 -0.21 18.53 8.58
C ALA A 161 -0.02 17.77 9.89
N VAL A 162 1.17 17.83 10.50
CA VAL A 162 1.44 17.20 11.79
C VAL A 162 0.58 17.80 12.91
N GLU A 163 0.40 19.12 12.94
CA GLU A 163 -0.48 19.76 13.92
C GLU A 163 -1.94 19.30 13.77
N ARG A 164 -2.45 19.21 12.53
CA ARG A 164 -3.79 18.66 12.25
C ARG A 164 -3.93 17.23 12.74
N LEU A 165 -2.94 16.38 12.48
CA LEU A 165 -2.94 15.00 12.94
C LEU A 165 -2.98 14.90 14.47
N VAL A 166 -2.17 15.71 15.17
CA VAL A 166 -2.18 15.75 16.64
C VAL A 166 -3.53 16.26 17.17
N ALA A 167 -4.12 17.27 16.53
CA ALA A 167 -5.45 17.78 16.89
C ALA A 167 -6.53 16.71 16.71
N ALA A 168 -6.53 15.98 15.59
CA ALA A 168 -7.44 14.87 15.34
C ALA A 168 -7.31 13.77 16.40
N GLY A 169 -6.07 13.41 16.74
CA GLY A 169 -5.79 12.43 17.79
C GLY A 169 -6.35 12.83 19.15
N ARG A 170 -6.16 14.10 19.55
CA ARG A 170 -6.69 14.66 20.80
C ARG A 170 -8.22 14.72 20.79
N ALA A 171 -8.84 15.19 19.70
CA ALA A 171 -10.29 15.29 19.59
C ALA A 171 -10.99 13.93 19.64
N ALA A 172 -10.32 12.87 19.20
CA ALA A 172 -10.83 11.50 19.27
C ALA A 172 -10.83 10.92 20.69
N LEU A 173 -10.03 11.48 21.61
CA LEU A 173 -10.01 11.08 23.02
C LEU A 173 -11.05 11.90 23.79
N CYS A 174 -12.21 11.29 24.06
CA CYS A 174 -13.29 11.95 24.78
C CYS A 174 -14.07 10.98 25.66
N ASP A 175 -14.75 11.52 26.67
CA ASP A 175 -15.84 10.80 27.32
C ASP A 175 -17.07 10.83 26.41
N ALA A 176 -17.43 9.66 25.87
CA ALA A 176 -18.50 9.52 24.91
C ALA A 176 -19.88 9.90 25.48
N ALA A 177 -20.10 9.71 26.79
CA ALA A 177 -21.37 10.07 27.43
C ALA A 177 -21.55 11.60 27.43
N SER A 178 -20.52 12.33 27.86
CA SER A 178 -20.51 13.79 27.86
C SER A 178 -20.65 14.38 26.44
N LEU A 179 -20.00 13.77 25.43
CA LEU A 179 -20.12 14.22 24.04
C LEU A 179 -21.53 14.06 23.46
N ALA A 180 -22.24 12.99 23.81
CA ALA A 180 -23.61 12.76 23.37
C ALA A 180 -24.58 13.79 23.98
N ALA A 181 -24.39 14.14 25.26
CA ALA A 181 -25.21 15.11 25.96
C ALA A 181 -25.09 16.53 25.36
N SER A 182 -23.88 16.96 24.98
CA SER A 182 -23.66 18.29 24.38
C SER A 182 -24.20 18.44 22.95
N ARG A 183 -24.53 17.34 22.27
CA ARG A 183 -25.10 17.33 20.90
C ARG A 183 -26.62 17.27 20.87
N SER A 184 -27.25 17.04 22.03
CA SER A 184 -28.71 16.93 22.18
C SER A 184 -29.35 18.18 22.80
N SER A 185 -28.54 19.20 23.09
CA SER A 185 -28.93 20.57 23.49
C SER A 185 -28.68 21.56 22.35
#